data_AF-A0A9X4KHB9-F1
#
_entry.id   AF-A0A9X4KHB9-F1
#
_cell.length_a   1.000
_cell.length_b   1.000
_cell.length_c   1.000
_cell.angle_alpha   90.00
_cell.angle_beta   90.00
_cell.angle_gamma   90.00
#
_symmetry.space_group_name_H-M   'P 1'
#
loop_
_entity.id
_entity.type
_entity.pdbx_description
1 polymer ?
#
loop_
_entity_poly.entity_id
_entity_poly.type
_entity_poly.pdbx_seq_one_letter_code
_entity_poly.pdbx_strand_id
1 'polypeptide(L)'
;MPNDTAYTETCASIGLAMLAARMLRLEMDGRFGDVMERVLYNGVLSGMSLDGTRYFYVNPLEVHPAVAHYRYDMQHVKTERVPWFGCACCPPNIARLLASLDTYFFTQADTEIAMHLYGSNESSFQVEGRQLSLRTDTRYPWDGSIQVRVQVDEPADWTLSFRMPAWCRQPGIRVNGELAALDAVVTRGYARIRRTWMDGDEIQLHFPMAVERIESNPKVHENAGKVALQYGPIVYCLEEADNGADLTDICLAQDAEFVPEYREDVLGGVVVLTGEGQRSDDSWRGELYRPVSRGKNSVRITAIPYAYWGESAARRDDGLDSGEVR
;
A
#
# COMPACT_ATOMS: atom_id res chain seq x y z
N MET A 1 -20.22 -1.80 2.28
CA MET A 1 -19.07 -1.06 1.72
C MET A 1 -18.99 -1.38 0.24
N PRO A 2 -19.77 -0.71 -0.61
CA PRO A 2 -19.82 -1.02 -2.04
C PRO A 2 -18.53 -0.59 -2.73
N ASN A 3 -17.99 -1.44 -3.61
CA ASN A 3 -16.71 -1.20 -4.28
C ASN A 3 -16.86 -0.29 -5.52
N ASP A 4 -17.96 -0.46 -6.26
CA ASP A 4 -18.26 0.22 -7.52
C ASP A 4 -18.75 1.65 -7.32
N THR A 5 -19.55 1.88 -6.28
CA THR A 5 -20.13 3.19 -5.93
C THR A 5 -19.37 3.90 -4.81
N ALA A 6 -18.21 3.37 -4.41
CA ALA A 6 -17.35 3.98 -3.39
C ALA A 6 -17.02 5.45 -3.72
N TYR A 7 -17.14 6.33 -2.72
CA TYR A 7 -16.73 7.73 -2.87
C TYR A 7 -15.25 7.92 -2.55
N THR A 8 -14.81 7.38 -1.40
CA THR A 8 -13.38 7.21 -1.05
C THR A 8 -12.52 8.39 -1.50
N GLU A 9 -12.92 9.59 -1.07
CA GLU A 9 -12.32 10.83 -1.55
C GLU A 9 -10.84 10.89 -1.16
N THR A 10 -9.99 11.35 -2.08
CA THR A 10 -8.55 11.51 -1.81
C THR A 10 -8.30 12.38 -0.57
N CYS A 11 -9.03 13.49 -0.41
CA CYS A 11 -8.91 14.33 0.79
C CYS A 11 -9.34 13.63 2.08
N ALA A 12 -10.29 12.69 2.01
CA ALA A 12 -10.69 11.90 3.18
C ALA A 12 -9.57 10.94 3.60
N SER A 13 -8.88 10.30 2.65
CA SER A 13 -7.68 9.48 2.93
C SER A 13 -6.56 10.32 3.57
N ILE A 14 -6.33 11.54 3.07
CA ILE A 14 -5.37 12.49 3.65
C ILE A 14 -5.79 12.88 5.08
N GLY A 15 -7.07 13.18 5.29
CA GLY A 15 -7.62 13.48 6.61
C GLY A 15 -7.43 12.33 7.59
N LEU A 16 -7.60 11.09 7.13
CA LEU A 16 -7.36 9.89 7.94
C LEU A 16 -5.87 9.70 8.28
N ALA A 17 -4.95 9.98 7.35
CA ALA A 17 -3.50 9.97 7.63
C ALA A 17 -3.14 11.00 8.71
N MET A 18 -3.67 12.22 8.60
CA MET A 18 -3.46 13.29 9.58
C MET A 18 -4.05 12.94 10.94
N LEU A 19 -5.24 12.34 10.98
CA LEU A 19 -5.87 11.89 12.22
C LEU A 19 -5.01 10.80 12.89
N ALA A 20 -4.60 9.79 12.14
CA ALA A 20 -3.76 8.71 12.64
C ALA A 20 -2.44 9.23 13.22
N ALA A 21 -1.79 10.19 12.56
CA ALA A 21 -0.59 10.85 13.06
C ALA A 21 -0.83 11.60 14.39
N ARG A 22 -2.00 12.22 14.58
CA ARG A 22 -2.36 12.85 15.86
C ARG A 22 -2.67 11.82 16.94
N MET A 23 -3.32 10.71 16.59
CA MET A 23 -3.60 9.63 17.52
C MET A 23 -2.31 8.98 18.03
N LEU A 24 -1.29 8.78 17.18
CA LEU A 24 0.03 8.29 17.58
C LEU A 24 0.73 9.18 18.62
N ARG A 25 0.53 10.50 18.55
CA ARG A 25 1.07 11.46 19.53
C ARG A 25 0.30 11.48 20.85
N LEU A 26 -0.98 11.10 20.82
CA LEU A 26 -1.80 10.97 22.02
C LEU A 26 -1.51 9.65 22.74
N GLU A 27 -1.45 8.57 21.98
CA GLU A 27 -1.22 7.22 22.47
C GLU A 27 -0.47 6.43 21.39
N MET A 28 0.75 6.01 21.70
CA MET A 28 1.58 5.25 20.77
C MET A 28 1.08 3.81 20.66
N ASP A 29 0.10 3.61 19.78
CA ASP A 29 -0.50 2.32 19.44
C ASP A 29 -0.34 2.04 17.94
N GLY A 30 0.26 0.90 17.62
CA GLY A 30 0.64 0.49 16.26
C GLY A 30 -0.52 0.53 15.28
N ARG A 31 -1.77 0.30 15.76
CA ARG A 31 -2.96 0.34 14.92
C ARG A 31 -3.13 1.67 14.17
N PHE A 32 -2.72 2.78 14.79
CA PHE A 32 -2.81 4.09 14.16
C PHE A 32 -1.75 4.23 13.06
N GLY A 33 -0.53 3.76 13.32
CA GLY A 33 0.52 3.70 12.30
C GLY A 33 0.17 2.76 11.14
N ASP A 34 -0.51 1.65 11.40
CA ASP A 34 -0.99 0.74 10.35
C ASP A 34 -2.05 1.40 9.47
N VAL A 35 -2.99 2.15 10.05
CA VAL A 35 -3.98 2.92 9.29
C VAL A 35 -3.30 4.01 8.48
N MET A 36 -2.36 4.75 9.08
CA MET A 36 -1.58 5.79 8.41
C MET A 36 -0.82 5.23 7.20
N GLU A 37 -0.08 4.14 7.39
CA GLU A 37 0.65 3.44 6.33
C GLU A 37 -0.31 2.96 5.22
N ARG A 38 -1.42 2.32 5.59
CA ARG A 38 -2.42 1.83 4.63
C ARG A 38 -2.97 2.95 3.76
N VAL A 39 -3.35 4.09 4.33
CA VAL A 39 -3.92 5.18 3.52
C VAL A 39 -2.85 5.88 2.68
N LEU A 40 -1.62 6.04 3.20
CA LEU A 40 -0.53 6.67 2.45
C LEU A 40 -0.18 5.85 1.21
N TYR A 41 0.08 4.54 1.35
CA TYR A 41 0.48 3.69 0.22
C TYR A 41 -0.66 3.33 -0.74
N ASN A 42 -1.93 3.48 -0.33
CA ASN A 42 -3.07 3.08 -1.14
C ASN A 42 -3.98 4.26 -1.47
N GLY A 43 -4.83 4.68 -0.52
CA GLY A 43 -5.92 5.64 -0.78
C GLY A 43 -5.51 7.11 -0.98
N VAL A 44 -4.26 7.48 -0.70
CA VAL A 44 -3.69 8.79 -1.02
C VAL A 44 -3.00 8.75 -2.38
N LEU A 45 -2.04 7.83 -2.55
CA LEU A 45 -1.27 7.73 -3.79
C LEU A 45 -2.15 7.37 -5.00
N SER A 46 -3.23 6.60 -4.82
CA SER A 46 -4.19 6.34 -5.90
C SER A 46 -4.79 7.62 -6.49
N GLY A 47 -4.83 8.70 -5.71
CA GLY A 47 -5.40 9.99 -6.08
C GLY A 47 -4.58 10.81 -7.08
N MET A 48 -3.37 10.39 -7.46
CA MET A 48 -2.47 11.14 -8.33
C MET A 48 -1.80 10.20 -9.35
N SER A 49 -1.58 10.67 -10.58
CA SER A 49 -0.84 9.92 -11.59
C SER A 49 0.65 9.85 -11.28
N LEU A 50 1.37 8.91 -11.89
CA LEU A 50 2.81 8.74 -11.64
C LEU A 50 3.64 9.95 -12.07
N ASP A 51 3.21 10.65 -13.12
CA ASP A 51 3.82 11.90 -13.58
C ASP A 51 3.44 13.12 -12.73
N GLY A 52 2.53 12.95 -11.76
CA GLY A 52 2.04 14.01 -10.87
C GLY A 52 1.11 15.04 -11.53
N THR A 53 0.65 14.83 -12.77
CA THR A 53 -0.09 15.86 -13.54
C THR A 53 -1.62 15.68 -13.54
N ARG A 54 -2.11 14.48 -13.19
CA ARG A 54 -3.54 14.15 -13.18
C ARG A 54 -3.94 13.54 -11.85
N TYR A 55 -5.22 13.67 -11.53
CA TYR A 55 -5.75 13.37 -10.21
C TYR A 55 -7.08 12.64 -10.26
N PHE A 56 -7.34 11.83 -9.24
CA PHE A 56 -8.66 11.37 -8.87
C PHE A 56 -9.18 12.16 -7.67
N TYR A 57 -10.46 12.52 -7.73
CA TYR A 57 -11.20 12.99 -6.56
C TYR A 57 -11.75 11.80 -5.78
N VAL A 58 -12.37 10.86 -6.50
CA VAL A 58 -13.00 9.63 -6.02
C VAL A 58 -12.09 8.44 -6.36
N ASN A 59 -11.87 7.52 -5.42
CA ASN A 59 -10.97 6.37 -5.58
C ASN A 59 -11.75 5.05 -5.48
N PRO A 60 -12.41 4.59 -6.56
CA PRO A 60 -13.23 3.37 -6.54
C PRO A 60 -12.39 2.10 -6.30
N LEU A 61 -13.04 1.02 -5.88
CA LEU A 61 -12.40 -0.31 -5.72
C LEU A 61 -12.84 -1.30 -6.80
N GLU A 62 -13.85 -0.96 -7.59
CA GLU A 62 -14.31 -1.71 -8.77
C GLU A 62 -14.74 -0.69 -9.83
N VAL A 63 -14.26 -0.86 -11.07
CA VAL A 63 -14.62 0.04 -12.18
C VAL A 63 -14.95 -0.79 -13.40
N HIS A 64 -16.19 -0.67 -13.87
CA HIS A 64 -16.58 -1.09 -15.21
C HIS A 64 -16.90 0.18 -16.02
N PRO A 65 -16.02 0.60 -16.96
CA PRO A 65 -16.14 1.90 -17.62
C PRO A 65 -17.51 2.17 -18.26
N ALA A 66 -18.03 1.21 -19.02
CA ALA A 66 -19.36 1.35 -19.64
C ALA A 66 -20.46 1.59 -18.58
N VAL A 67 -20.45 0.84 -17.48
CA VAL A 67 -21.43 0.98 -16.40
C VAL A 67 -21.31 2.35 -15.72
N ALA A 68 -20.09 2.78 -15.39
CA ALA A 68 -19.84 4.08 -14.75
C ALA A 68 -20.30 5.26 -15.62
N HIS A 69 -20.25 5.14 -16.95
CA HIS A 69 -20.70 6.19 -17.88
C HIS A 69 -22.22 6.29 -17.99
N TYR A 70 -22.95 5.17 -17.88
CA TYR A 70 -24.40 5.15 -18.10
C TYR A 70 -25.24 5.21 -16.82
N ARG A 71 -24.71 4.73 -15.69
CA ARG A 71 -25.44 4.69 -14.43
C ARG A 71 -25.43 6.03 -13.72
N TYR A 72 -26.63 6.52 -13.39
CA TYR A 72 -26.80 7.80 -12.71
C TYR A 72 -26.12 7.83 -11.33
N ASP A 73 -26.17 6.72 -10.60
CA ASP A 73 -25.56 6.57 -9.26
C ASP A 73 -24.04 6.39 -9.28
N MET A 74 -23.40 6.42 -10.46
CA MET A 74 -21.96 6.29 -10.63
C MET A 74 -21.32 7.50 -11.32
N GLN A 75 -22.05 8.61 -11.51
CA GLN A 75 -21.54 9.80 -12.20
C GLN A 75 -20.30 10.44 -11.54
N HIS A 76 -20.12 10.21 -10.23
CA HIS A 76 -18.95 10.66 -9.46
C HIS A 76 -17.70 9.81 -9.71
N VAL A 77 -17.85 8.58 -10.19
CA VAL A 77 -16.75 7.66 -10.49
C VAL A 77 -16.19 8.00 -11.86
N LYS A 78 -14.95 8.48 -11.89
CA LYS A 78 -14.19 8.67 -13.14
C LYS A 78 -13.36 7.42 -13.42
N THR A 79 -13.29 7.05 -14.70
CA THR A 79 -12.51 5.90 -15.16
C THR A 79 -11.04 6.24 -15.40
N GLU A 80 -10.70 7.53 -15.39
CA GLU A 80 -9.38 8.07 -15.66
C GLU A 80 -9.11 9.29 -14.76
N ARG A 81 -7.83 9.47 -14.36
CA ARG A 81 -7.39 10.68 -13.67
C ARG A 81 -7.51 11.89 -14.59
N VAL A 82 -7.92 13.02 -14.05
CA VAL A 82 -8.12 14.27 -14.79
C VAL A 82 -7.14 15.35 -14.30
N PRO A 83 -6.76 16.31 -15.15
CA PRO A 83 -5.80 17.35 -14.75
C PRO A 83 -6.34 18.23 -13.61
N TRP A 84 -7.64 18.50 -13.56
CA TRP A 84 -8.23 19.41 -12.57
C TRP A 84 -9.72 19.17 -12.34
N PHE A 85 -10.25 19.78 -11.28
CA PHE A 85 -11.68 19.75 -10.89
C PHE A 85 -12.21 21.17 -10.64
N GLY A 86 -13.52 21.37 -10.78
CA GLY A 86 -14.15 22.63 -10.32
C GLY A 86 -13.95 22.85 -8.81
N CYS A 87 -14.01 21.78 -8.01
CA CYS A 87 -13.62 21.77 -6.60
C CYS A 87 -12.22 21.14 -6.46
N ALA A 88 -11.17 21.95 -6.57
CA ALA A 88 -9.80 21.47 -6.60
C ALA A 88 -9.14 21.38 -5.22
N CYS A 89 -9.82 20.75 -4.25
CA CYS A 89 -9.19 20.46 -2.96
C CYS A 89 -8.10 19.40 -3.07
N CYS A 90 -8.30 18.35 -3.88
CA CYS A 90 -7.42 17.18 -3.93
C CYS A 90 -5.98 17.49 -4.40
N PRO A 91 -5.74 18.14 -5.56
CA PRO A 91 -4.37 18.33 -6.05
C PRO A 91 -3.42 19.06 -5.07
N PRO A 92 -3.75 20.26 -4.54
CA PRO A 92 -2.87 20.93 -3.57
C PRO A 92 -2.80 20.19 -2.23
N ASN A 93 -3.82 19.40 -1.88
CA ASN A 93 -3.85 18.64 -0.64
C ASN A 93 -2.91 17.42 -0.67
N ILE A 94 -2.81 16.73 -1.82
CA ILE A 94 -1.79 15.69 -2.04
C ILE A 94 -0.40 16.34 -2.01
N ALA A 95 -0.21 17.44 -2.75
CA ALA A 95 1.07 18.12 -2.84
C ALA A 95 1.62 18.53 -1.46
N ARG A 96 0.79 19.16 -0.61
CA ARG A 96 1.22 19.53 0.75
C ARG A 96 1.54 18.32 1.63
N LEU A 97 0.83 17.21 1.44
CA LEU A 97 1.07 15.99 2.23
C LEU A 97 2.40 15.36 1.82
N LEU A 98 2.65 15.19 0.53
CA LEU A 98 3.92 14.64 0.02
C LEU A 98 5.10 15.53 0.40
N ALA A 99 4.94 16.86 0.31
CA ALA A 99 5.96 17.82 0.73
C ALA A 99 6.23 17.84 2.25
N SER A 100 5.38 17.21 3.06
CA SER A 100 5.54 17.11 4.53
C SER A 100 5.59 15.66 5.03
N LEU A 101 5.81 14.71 4.12
CA LEU A 101 5.74 13.28 4.42
C LEU A 101 6.80 12.85 5.45
N ASP A 102 7.96 13.51 5.45
CA ASP A 102 9.04 13.35 6.42
C ASP A 102 8.54 13.45 7.87
N THR A 103 7.58 14.35 8.14
CA THR A 103 7.04 14.58 9.49
C THR A 103 6.16 13.44 10.02
N TYR A 104 5.85 12.43 9.19
CA TYR A 104 5.06 11.26 9.55
C TYR A 104 5.92 10.03 9.87
N PHE A 105 7.21 10.05 9.54
CA PHE A 105 8.10 8.91 9.77
C PHE A 105 8.41 8.70 11.24
N PHE A 106 8.57 9.78 12.00
CA PHE A 106 9.02 9.71 13.38
C PHE A 106 8.19 10.58 14.31
N THR A 107 8.11 10.15 15.56
CA THR A 107 7.85 11.05 16.69
C THR A 107 8.99 10.98 17.69
N GLN A 108 9.14 12.06 18.44
CA GLN A 108 10.18 12.20 19.44
C GLN A 108 9.58 12.67 20.77
N ALA A 109 10.00 12.02 21.85
CA ALA A 109 9.89 12.48 23.22
C ALA A 109 11.30 12.66 23.82
N ASP A 110 11.38 13.16 25.05
CA ASP A 110 12.66 13.54 25.69
C ASP A 110 13.73 12.44 25.67
N THR A 111 13.29 11.17 25.83
CA THR A 111 14.17 9.98 25.90
C THR A 111 13.76 8.87 24.94
N GLU A 112 12.93 9.16 23.94
CA GLU A 112 12.39 8.15 23.01
C GLU A 112 12.23 8.71 21.60
N ILE A 113 12.70 7.95 20.61
CA ILE A 113 12.39 8.18 19.20
C ILE A 113 11.59 6.98 18.72
N ALA A 114 10.42 7.24 18.14
CA ALA A 114 9.56 6.21 17.59
C ALA A 114 9.48 6.32 16.07
N MET A 115 9.90 5.28 15.36
CA MET A 115 9.78 5.12 13.92
C MET A 115 8.41 4.49 13.60
N HIS A 116 7.61 5.21 12.82
CA HIS A 116 6.24 4.85 12.44
C HIS A 116 6.15 4.36 10.99
N LEU A 117 6.92 4.96 10.09
CA LEU A 117 6.99 4.57 8.67
C LEU A 117 8.41 4.13 8.32
N TYR A 118 8.51 3.30 7.28
CA TYR A 118 9.76 2.72 6.82
C TYR A 118 10.07 3.21 5.41
N GLY A 119 11.30 3.67 5.21
CA GLY A 119 11.78 4.22 3.95
C GLY A 119 13.19 4.76 4.11
N SER A 120 13.98 4.76 3.04
CA SER A 120 15.37 5.20 3.11
C SER A 120 15.46 6.68 3.46
N ASN A 121 16.17 7.03 4.53
CA ASN A 121 16.31 8.41 4.99
C ASN A 121 17.53 8.61 5.90
N GLU A 122 17.89 9.87 6.12
CA GLU A 122 18.77 10.31 7.20
C GLU A 122 17.99 11.32 8.03
N SER A 123 17.90 11.07 9.34
CA SER A 123 17.06 11.85 10.25
C SER A 123 17.86 12.29 11.47
N SER A 124 17.73 13.56 11.86
CA SER A 124 18.45 14.16 12.99
C SER A 124 17.51 14.48 14.15
N PHE A 125 17.92 14.16 15.37
CA PHE A 125 17.11 14.27 16.59
C PHE A 125 17.91 14.88 17.75
N GLN A 126 17.20 15.33 18.78
CA GLN A 126 17.80 15.79 20.04
C GLN A 126 17.25 15.05 21.26
N VAL A 127 18.00 14.08 21.79
CA VAL A 127 17.58 13.28 22.94
C VAL A 127 18.36 13.72 24.16
N GLU A 128 17.66 14.11 25.24
CA GLU A 128 18.26 14.71 26.44
C GLU A 128 19.24 15.87 26.15
N GLY A 129 18.97 16.66 25.10
CA GLY A 129 19.82 17.78 24.68
C GLY A 129 21.09 17.37 23.91
N ARG A 130 21.28 16.07 23.61
CA ARG A 130 22.36 15.57 22.74
C ARG A 130 21.87 15.41 21.32
N GLN A 131 22.67 15.85 20.36
CA GLN A 131 22.40 15.64 18.94
C GLN A 131 22.72 14.19 18.56
N LEU A 132 21.83 13.58 17.77
CA LEU A 132 22.07 12.29 17.15
C LEU A 132 21.43 12.22 15.77
N SER A 133 21.87 11.27 14.95
CA SER A 133 21.21 10.94 13.68
C SER A 133 20.97 9.44 13.52
N LEU A 134 19.93 9.13 12.75
CA LEU A 134 19.60 7.78 12.31
C LEU A 134 19.70 7.75 10.80
N ARG A 135 20.48 6.80 10.28
CA ARG A 135 20.48 6.49 8.85
C ARG A 135 19.70 5.20 8.63
N THR A 136 18.66 5.26 7.82
CA THR A 136 17.83 4.13 7.46
C THR A 136 18.04 3.78 5.99
N ASP A 137 18.42 2.54 5.71
CA ASP A 137 18.59 1.99 4.36
C ASP A 137 17.59 0.83 4.18
N THR A 138 16.72 0.92 3.17
CA THR A 138 15.70 -0.11 2.88
C THR A 138 15.14 0.04 1.46
N ARG A 139 14.58 -1.05 0.91
CA ARG A 139 13.75 -1.03 -0.32
C ARG A 139 12.25 -1.13 -0.02
N TYR A 140 11.83 -0.89 1.22
CA TYR A 140 10.43 -0.79 1.59
C TYR A 140 9.70 0.22 0.67
N PRO A 141 8.50 -0.08 0.15
CA PRO A 141 7.60 -1.17 0.51
C PRO A 141 7.78 -2.49 -0.28
N TRP A 142 8.82 -2.61 -1.11
CA TRP A 142 9.03 -3.77 -1.98
C TRP A 142 9.78 -4.93 -1.30
N ASP A 143 10.55 -4.60 -0.27
CA ASP A 143 11.28 -5.55 0.58
C ASP A 143 11.08 -5.20 2.06
N GLY A 144 10.98 -6.23 2.90
CA GLY A 144 10.75 -6.09 4.34
C GLY A 144 12.01 -5.94 5.19
N SER A 145 13.20 -5.84 4.59
CA SER A 145 14.46 -5.66 5.32
C SER A 145 14.77 -4.18 5.48
N ILE A 146 14.99 -3.75 6.72
CA ILE A 146 15.31 -2.36 7.06
C ILE A 146 16.56 -2.36 7.93
N GLN A 147 17.59 -1.63 7.51
CA GLN A 147 18.80 -1.41 8.27
C GLN A 147 18.77 0.00 8.83
N VAL A 148 18.97 0.15 10.14
CA VAL A 148 19.04 1.45 10.82
C VAL A 148 20.39 1.54 11.52
N ARG A 149 21.17 2.57 11.20
CA ARG A 149 22.45 2.87 11.84
C ARG A 149 22.28 4.08 12.75
N VAL A 150 22.74 3.95 13.99
CA VAL A 150 22.78 5.05 14.96
C VAL A 150 24.09 5.80 14.82
N GLN A 151 24.01 7.12 14.82
CA GLN A 151 25.15 8.02 14.80
C GLN A 151 25.04 8.99 15.98
N VAL A 152 26.05 8.96 16.87
CA VAL A 152 26.09 9.75 18.10
C VAL A 152 27.53 10.21 18.36
N ASP A 153 27.70 11.41 18.92
CA ASP A 153 29.04 11.89 19.29
C ASP A 153 29.55 11.22 20.58
N GLU A 154 28.65 10.93 21.52
CA GLU A 154 28.93 10.28 22.79
C GLU A 154 27.88 9.20 23.09
N PRO A 155 28.24 8.10 23.79
CA PRO A 155 27.27 7.09 24.20
C PRO A 155 26.14 7.68 25.05
N ALA A 156 24.88 7.34 24.73
CA ALA A 156 23.70 7.87 25.41
C ALA A 156 22.63 6.79 25.63
N ASP A 157 21.97 6.80 26.81
CA ASP A 157 20.86 5.91 27.13
C ASP A 157 19.53 6.50 26.64
N TRP A 158 18.88 5.83 25.70
CA TRP A 158 17.57 6.24 25.21
C TRP A 158 16.83 5.09 24.53
N THR A 159 15.55 5.31 24.24
CA THR A 159 14.66 4.29 23.66
C THR A 159 14.46 4.52 22.16
N LEU A 160 14.79 3.52 21.34
CA LEU A 160 14.38 3.48 19.94
C LEU A 160 13.21 2.52 19.78
N SER A 161 12.08 3.03 19.30
CA SER A 161 10.83 2.31 19.19
C SER A 161 10.45 2.09 17.73
N PHE A 162 10.15 0.86 17.35
CA PHE A 162 9.78 0.49 15.99
C PHE A 162 8.36 -0.04 15.94
N ARG A 163 7.52 0.47 15.05
CA ARG A 163 6.18 -0.09 14.83
C ARG A 163 6.27 -1.51 14.27
N MET A 164 5.67 -2.49 14.92
CA MET A 164 5.49 -3.82 14.35
C MET A 164 4.23 -3.80 13.47
N PRO A 165 4.34 -3.85 12.12
CA PRO A 165 3.17 -3.70 11.28
C PRO A 165 2.19 -4.85 11.49
N ALA A 166 0.90 -4.57 11.66
CA ALA A 166 -0.09 -5.62 11.95
C ALA A 166 -0.25 -6.65 10.82
N TRP A 167 0.14 -6.31 9.58
CA TRP A 167 0.16 -7.26 8.48
C TRP A 167 1.30 -8.28 8.58
N CYS A 168 2.36 -8.01 9.37
CA CYS A 168 3.50 -8.89 9.51
C CYS A 168 3.27 -9.93 10.62
N ARG A 169 3.32 -11.22 10.28
CA ARG A 169 3.08 -12.32 11.23
C ARG A 169 4.26 -12.64 12.13
N GLN A 170 5.48 -12.50 11.61
CA GLN A 170 6.71 -12.92 12.26
C GLN A 170 7.79 -11.83 12.11
N PRO A 171 7.59 -10.65 12.71
CA PRO A 171 8.61 -9.61 12.69
C PRO A 171 9.88 -10.10 13.41
N GLY A 172 11.04 -9.63 12.97
CA GLY A 172 12.33 -9.89 13.59
C GLY A 172 13.12 -8.61 13.78
N ILE A 173 13.84 -8.50 14.90
CA ILE A 173 14.77 -7.40 15.15
C ILE A 173 16.09 -7.97 15.65
N ARG A 174 17.19 -7.51 15.05
CA ARG A 174 18.55 -7.72 15.56
C ARG A 174 19.19 -6.40 15.91
N VAL A 175 19.96 -6.38 16.99
CA VAL A 175 20.79 -5.26 17.40
C VAL A 175 22.23 -5.74 17.44
N ASN A 176 23.10 -5.19 16.59
CA ASN A 176 24.48 -5.64 16.41
C ASN A 176 24.60 -7.16 16.14
N GLY A 177 23.64 -7.72 15.40
CA GLY A 177 23.57 -9.15 15.07
C GLY A 177 22.84 -10.02 16.11
N GLU A 178 22.65 -9.55 17.34
CA GLU A 178 21.96 -10.27 18.41
C GLU A 178 20.44 -10.14 18.28
N LEU A 179 19.72 -11.26 18.38
CA LEU A 179 18.26 -11.28 18.23
C LEU A 179 17.58 -10.69 19.47
N ALA A 180 16.72 -9.69 19.27
CA ALA A 180 15.91 -9.12 20.35
C ALA A 180 14.71 -10.03 20.68
N ALA A 181 14.45 -10.24 21.97
CA ALA A 181 13.29 -10.99 22.44
C ALA A 181 12.02 -10.14 22.34
N LEU A 182 11.33 -10.20 21.18
CA LEU A 182 10.19 -9.32 20.87
C LEU A 182 9.05 -9.40 21.88
N ASP A 183 8.73 -10.58 22.41
CA ASP A 183 7.66 -10.75 23.40
C ASP A 183 7.89 -9.94 24.68
N ALA A 184 9.15 -9.60 24.99
CA ALA A 184 9.51 -8.79 26.15
C ALA A 184 9.50 -7.28 25.87
N VAL A 185 9.60 -6.86 24.61
CA VAL A 185 9.82 -5.46 24.23
C VAL A 185 8.66 -4.85 23.43
N VAL A 186 7.76 -5.67 22.90
CA VAL A 186 6.59 -5.19 22.15
C VAL A 186 5.47 -4.77 23.10
N THR A 187 5.13 -3.50 23.06
CA THR A 187 3.96 -2.95 23.76
C THR A 187 3.09 -2.20 22.76
N ARG A 188 1.82 -2.59 22.64
CA ARG A 188 0.84 -1.94 21.75
C ARG A 188 1.33 -1.79 20.30
N GLY A 189 1.96 -2.83 19.75
CA GLY A 189 2.46 -2.81 18.38
C GLY A 189 3.75 -2.00 18.17
N TYR A 190 4.49 -1.66 19.23
CA TYR A 190 5.82 -1.07 19.13
C TYR A 190 6.85 -1.89 19.89
N ALA A 191 7.93 -2.29 19.23
CA ALA A 191 9.10 -2.87 19.88
C ALA A 191 9.98 -1.74 20.44
N ARG A 192 10.05 -1.61 21.77
CA ARG A 192 10.75 -0.52 22.47
C ARG A 192 12.12 -0.99 22.96
N ILE A 193 13.19 -0.50 22.35
CA ILE A 193 14.56 -0.93 22.66
C ILE A 193 15.26 0.20 23.42
N ARG A 194 15.37 0.05 24.74
CA ARG A 194 16.13 0.97 25.59
C ARG A 194 17.53 0.42 25.83
N ARG A 195 18.55 1.19 25.49
CA ARG A 195 19.96 0.86 25.75
C ARG A 195 20.82 2.11 25.71
N THR A 196 22.06 1.96 26.17
CA THR A 196 23.14 2.87 25.81
C THR A 196 23.55 2.61 24.37
N TRP A 197 23.22 3.55 23.49
CA TRP A 197 23.59 3.52 22.09
C TRP A 197 24.98 4.11 21.88
N MET A 198 25.77 3.48 21.03
CA MET A 198 27.11 3.89 20.62
C MET A 198 27.12 4.24 19.13
N ASP A 199 28.09 5.03 18.71
CA ASP A 199 28.26 5.35 17.30
C ASP A 199 28.47 4.08 16.47
N GLY A 200 27.75 3.98 15.35
CA GLY A 200 27.81 2.84 14.45
C GLY A 200 27.00 1.62 14.88
N ASP A 201 26.30 1.67 16.01
CA ASP A 201 25.33 0.63 16.39
C ASP A 201 24.33 0.39 15.24
N GLU A 202 24.03 -0.88 14.99
CA GLU A 202 23.19 -1.30 13.88
C GLU A 202 21.95 -2.05 14.38
N ILE A 203 20.80 -1.66 13.86
CA ILE A 203 19.53 -2.35 14.04
C ILE A 203 19.09 -2.89 12.69
N GLN A 204 18.76 -4.18 12.64
CA GLN A 204 18.20 -4.82 11.46
C GLN A 204 16.77 -5.24 11.79
N LEU A 205 15.79 -4.64 11.14
CA LEU A 205 14.41 -5.09 11.15
C LEU A 205 14.20 -6.00 9.95
N HIS A 206 13.48 -7.10 10.17
CA HIS A 206 13.02 -7.96 9.10
C HIS A 206 11.53 -8.21 9.27
N PHE A 207 10.75 -7.77 8.29
CA PHE A 207 9.33 -8.02 8.19
C PHE A 207 9.08 -8.97 7.02
N PRO A 208 8.99 -10.30 7.25
CA PRO A 208 8.68 -11.25 6.20
C PRO A 208 7.42 -10.81 5.45
N MET A 209 7.57 -10.59 4.14
CA MET A 209 6.46 -10.25 3.25
C MET A 209 6.04 -11.49 2.49
N ALA A 210 4.75 -11.79 2.52
CA ALA A 210 4.12 -12.83 1.74
C ALA A 210 2.86 -12.26 1.07
N VAL A 211 2.41 -12.89 -0.01
CA VAL A 211 1.13 -12.54 -0.60
C VAL A 211 0.02 -13.05 0.32
N GLU A 212 -0.74 -12.11 0.86
CA GLU A 212 -1.85 -12.36 1.76
C GLU A 212 -3.17 -12.23 1.00
N ARG A 213 -4.08 -13.15 1.31
CA ARG A 213 -5.44 -13.17 0.79
C ARG A 213 -6.37 -12.63 1.86
N ILE A 214 -6.83 -11.40 1.67
CA ILE A 214 -7.59 -10.65 2.67
C ILE A 214 -9.09 -10.84 2.43
N GLU A 215 -9.75 -11.50 3.37
CA GLU A 215 -11.20 -11.53 3.46
C GLU A 215 -11.74 -10.35 4.27
N SER A 216 -12.99 -9.96 3.98
CA SER A 216 -13.69 -8.95 4.77
C SER A 216 -14.58 -9.61 5.84
N ASN A 217 -14.93 -8.84 6.88
CA ASN A 217 -15.93 -9.31 7.85
C ASN A 217 -17.22 -9.73 7.12
N PRO A 218 -17.88 -10.86 7.48
CA PRO A 218 -19.10 -11.32 6.80
C PRO A 218 -20.27 -10.31 6.76
N LYS A 219 -20.24 -9.28 7.62
CA LYS A 219 -21.21 -8.16 7.58
C LYS A 219 -20.98 -7.18 6.42
N VAL A 220 -19.87 -7.29 5.70
CA VAL A 220 -19.58 -6.53 4.48
C VAL A 220 -20.12 -7.32 3.28
N HIS A 221 -21.43 -7.20 3.07
CA HIS A 221 -22.15 -8.01 2.08
C HIS A 221 -21.63 -7.87 0.65
N GLU A 222 -21.14 -6.69 0.28
CA GLU A 222 -20.62 -6.41 -1.06
C GLU A 222 -19.33 -7.19 -1.39
N ASN A 223 -18.66 -7.69 -0.37
CA ASN A 223 -17.45 -8.51 -0.48
C ASN A 223 -17.69 -9.98 -0.14
N ALA A 224 -18.94 -10.42 -0.01
CA ALA A 224 -19.25 -11.82 0.20
C ALA A 224 -18.72 -12.68 -0.96
N GLY A 225 -17.89 -13.68 -0.63
CA GLY A 225 -17.25 -14.56 -1.61
C GLY A 225 -16.12 -13.90 -2.44
N LYS A 226 -15.67 -12.69 -2.06
CA LYS A 226 -14.56 -11.97 -2.69
C LYS A 226 -13.34 -11.97 -1.78
N VAL A 227 -12.17 -11.75 -2.38
CA VAL A 227 -10.89 -11.65 -1.69
C VAL A 227 -10.06 -10.53 -2.30
N ALA A 228 -9.30 -9.81 -1.47
CA ALA A 228 -8.29 -8.87 -1.93
C ALA A 228 -6.89 -9.47 -1.78
N LEU A 229 -5.97 -9.08 -2.65
CA LEU A 229 -4.55 -9.45 -2.54
C LEU A 229 -3.80 -8.31 -1.84
N GLN A 230 -2.91 -8.66 -0.91
CA GLN A 230 -2.06 -7.71 -0.22
C GLN A 230 -0.63 -8.26 -0.15
N TYR A 231 0.38 -7.41 -0.35
CA TYR A 231 1.79 -7.76 -0.13
C TYR A 231 2.43 -6.62 0.66
N GLY A 232 2.87 -6.91 1.89
CA GLY A 232 3.29 -5.88 2.84
C GLY A 232 2.16 -4.87 3.12
N PRO A 233 2.41 -3.55 3.05
CA PRO A 233 1.39 -2.52 3.25
C PRO A 233 0.52 -2.22 2.01
N ILE A 234 0.83 -2.83 0.86
CA ILE A 234 0.22 -2.50 -0.43
C ILE A 234 -0.93 -3.46 -0.74
N VAL A 235 -2.09 -2.89 -1.06
CA VAL A 235 -3.25 -3.59 -1.62
C VAL A 235 -3.08 -3.67 -3.14
N TYR A 236 -3.46 -4.79 -3.72
CA TYR A 236 -3.34 -5.05 -5.16
C TYR A 236 -4.69 -5.06 -5.86
N CYS A 237 -4.70 -4.75 -7.16
CA CYS A 237 -5.86 -4.80 -8.03
C CYS A 237 -5.54 -5.45 -9.37
N LEU A 238 -6.60 -5.81 -10.10
CA LEU A 238 -6.50 -6.30 -11.47
C LEU A 238 -6.90 -5.18 -12.43
N GLU A 239 -6.18 -5.04 -13.54
CA GLU A 239 -6.56 -4.17 -14.65
C GLU A 239 -6.88 -4.99 -15.90
N GLU A 240 -7.81 -4.49 -16.72
CA GLU A 240 -8.16 -5.08 -18.02
C GLU A 240 -6.95 -5.18 -18.95
N ALA A 241 -6.03 -4.20 -18.88
CA ALA A 241 -4.80 -4.19 -19.68
C ALA A 241 -3.93 -5.44 -19.48
N ASP A 242 -3.92 -6.02 -18.26
CA ASP A 242 -3.07 -7.16 -17.92
C ASP A 242 -3.85 -8.49 -17.89
N ASN A 243 -5.18 -8.44 -17.79
CA ASN A 243 -6.03 -9.61 -17.51
C ASN A 243 -7.17 -9.83 -18.53
N GLY A 244 -7.36 -8.91 -19.49
CA GLY A 244 -8.50 -8.89 -20.41
C GLY A 244 -9.79 -8.32 -19.79
N ALA A 245 -10.80 -8.09 -20.63
CA ALA A 245 -12.10 -7.53 -20.23
C ALA A 245 -12.84 -8.41 -19.21
N ASP A 246 -13.92 -7.90 -18.63
CA ASP A 246 -14.80 -8.65 -17.71
C ASP A 246 -14.06 -9.27 -16.51
N LEU A 247 -13.34 -8.43 -15.76
CA LEU A 247 -12.59 -8.84 -14.56
C LEU A 247 -13.48 -9.51 -13.50
N THR A 248 -14.79 -9.25 -13.51
CA THR A 248 -15.78 -9.85 -12.60
C THR A 248 -15.97 -11.35 -12.82
N ASP A 249 -15.59 -11.88 -13.99
CA ASP A 249 -15.64 -13.30 -14.31
C ASP A 249 -14.38 -14.06 -13.82
N ILE A 250 -13.36 -13.34 -13.37
CA ILE A 250 -12.17 -13.95 -12.79
C ILE A 250 -12.50 -14.50 -11.39
N CYS A 251 -12.33 -15.80 -11.24
CA CYS A 251 -12.44 -16.52 -9.98
C CYS A 251 -11.07 -17.07 -9.57
N LEU A 252 -10.79 -17.06 -8.27
CA LEU A 252 -9.59 -17.68 -7.72
C LEU A 252 -9.97 -18.98 -6.99
N ALA A 253 -9.19 -20.03 -7.18
CA ALA A 253 -9.28 -21.22 -6.32
C ALA A 253 -8.91 -20.86 -4.87
N GLN A 254 -9.38 -21.63 -3.89
CA GLN A 254 -9.11 -21.34 -2.46
C GLN A 254 -7.62 -21.46 -2.10
N ASP A 255 -6.89 -22.26 -2.86
CA ASP A 255 -5.46 -22.53 -2.76
C ASP A 255 -4.65 -21.85 -3.87
N ALA A 256 -5.26 -20.98 -4.68
CA ALA A 256 -4.53 -20.20 -5.68
C ALA A 256 -3.38 -19.42 -5.03
N GLU A 257 -2.16 -19.72 -5.47
CA GLU A 257 -0.93 -19.06 -5.03
C GLU A 257 -0.57 -17.92 -5.99
N PHE A 258 0.07 -16.90 -5.44
CA PHE A 258 0.57 -15.76 -6.19
C PHE A 258 2.06 -15.57 -5.88
N VAL A 259 2.84 -15.34 -6.93
CA VAL A 259 4.27 -15.11 -6.85
C VAL A 259 4.53 -13.60 -6.96
N PRO A 260 5.16 -12.97 -5.95
CA PRO A 260 5.60 -11.59 -6.03
C PRO A 260 6.90 -11.50 -6.84
N GLU A 261 6.95 -10.57 -7.78
CA GLU A 261 8.14 -10.30 -8.61
C GLU A 261 8.36 -8.80 -8.74
N TYR A 262 9.55 -8.30 -8.38
CA TYR A 262 9.91 -6.90 -8.65
C TYR A 262 10.23 -6.71 -10.13
N ARG A 263 9.56 -5.75 -10.76
CA ARG A 263 9.66 -5.43 -12.19
C ARG A 263 9.99 -3.95 -12.36
N GLU A 264 11.24 -3.67 -12.70
CA GLU A 264 11.75 -2.31 -12.93
C GLU A 264 11.11 -1.64 -14.15
N ASP A 265 10.77 -2.45 -15.16
CA ASP A 265 10.18 -2.04 -16.43
C ASP A 265 8.66 -1.74 -16.35
N VAL A 266 8.04 -2.00 -15.21
CA VAL A 266 6.59 -1.80 -15.01
C VAL A 266 6.35 -0.67 -14.04
N LEU A 267 5.61 0.37 -14.48
CA LEU A 267 5.11 1.44 -13.62
C LEU A 267 6.19 2.16 -12.79
N GLY A 268 7.41 2.27 -13.34
CA GLY A 268 8.55 2.90 -12.66
C GLY A 268 9.19 2.05 -11.56
N GLY A 269 8.94 0.74 -11.52
CA GLY A 269 9.54 -0.18 -10.57
C GLY A 269 8.59 -0.57 -9.43
N VAL A 270 7.87 -1.68 -9.61
CA VAL A 270 6.92 -2.20 -8.63
C VAL A 270 7.05 -3.70 -8.45
N VAL A 271 6.57 -4.23 -7.32
CA VAL A 271 6.30 -5.66 -7.20
C VAL A 271 4.95 -5.96 -7.85
N VAL A 272 4.92 -6.83 -8.85
CA VAL A 272 3.69 -7.40 -9.43
C VAL A 272 3.41 -8.77 -8.82
N LEU A 273 2.14 -9.18 -8.75
CA LEU A 273 1.77 -10.52 -8.30
C LEU A 273 1.23 -11.29 -9.49
N THR A 274 1.78 -12.47 -9.77
CA THR A 274 1.26 -13.35 -10.82
C THR A 274 0.78 -14.67 -10.25
N GLY A 275 -0.35 -15.17 -10.76
CA GLY A 275 -0.96 -16.42 -10.30
C GLY A 275 -1.90 -16.99 -11.34
N GLU A 276 -2.59 -18.07 -10.98
CA GLU A 276 -3.63 -18.68 -11.81
C GLU A 276 -5.02 -18.42 -11.24
N GLY A 277 -5.99 -18.23 -12.14
CA GLY A 277 -7.39 -18.26 -11.81
C GLY A 277 -8.21 -18.85 -12.94
N GLN A 278 -9.51 -18.63 -12.88
CA GLN A 278 -10.47 -19.28 -13.77
C GLN A 278 -11.50 -18.27 -14.27
N ARG A 279 -11.87 -18.39 -15.54
CA ARG A 279 -12.97 -17.66 -16.17
C ARG A 279 -14.05 -18.62 -16.65
N SER A 280 -15.25 -18.11 -16.88
CA SER A 280 -16.31 -18.84 -17.56
C SER A 280 -15.87 -19.24 -18.98
N ASP A 281 -16.43 -20.33 -19.49
CA ASP A 281 -16.24 -20.74 -20.88
C ASP A 281 -17.14 -19.95 -21.85
N ASP A 282 -16.82 -19.97 -23.15
CA ASP A 282 -17.58 -19.26 -24.20
C ASP A 282 -18.90 -19.98 -24.58
N SER A 283 -19.38 -20.89 -23.73
CA SER A 283 -20.54 -21.74 -24.06
C SER A 283 -21.89 -21.03 -23.91
N TRP A 284 -21.92 -19.74 -23.56
CA TRP A 284 -23.13 -18.97 -23.25
C TRP A 284 -24.03 -18.62 -24.44
N ARG A 285 -23.67 -18.94 -25.71
CA ARG A 285 -24.47 -18.96 -26.95
C ARG A 285 -25.83 -18.18 -27.00
N GLY A 286 -25.86 -16.92 -26.54
CA GLY A 286 -27.07 -16.09 -26.55
C GLY A 286 -28.10 -16.37 -25.44
N GLU A 287 -27.76 -17.18 -24.44
CA GLU A 287 -28.57 -17.42 -23.26
C GLU A 287 -28.22 -16.43 -22.14
N LEU A 288 -29.24 -15.83 -21.51
CA LEU A 288 -29.03 -14.97 -20.32
C LEU A 288 -29.00 -15.77 -19.01
N TYR A 289 -29.73 -16.89 -18.94
CA TYR A 289 -29.85 -17.73 -17.75
C TYR A 289 -29.81 -19.21 -18.14
N ARG A 290 -29.04 -20.02 -17.39
CA ARG A 290 -28.92 -21.47 -17.57
C ARG A 290 -28.67 -22.18 -16.23
N PRO A 291 -28.94 -23.50 -16.11
CA PRO A 291 -28.47 -24.29 -14.98
C PRO A 291 -26.94 -24.21 -14.85
N VAL A 292 -26.43 -24.19 -13.61
CA VAL A 292 -24.99 -24.02 -13.34
C VAL A 292 -24.16 -25.09 -14.06
N SER A 293 -23.22 -24.64 -14.89
CA SER A 293 -22.20 -25.48 -15.52
C SER A 293 -20.87 -25.36 -14.75
N ARG A 294 -20.02 -26.38 -14.85
CA ARG A 294 -18.66 -26.37 -14.24
C ARG A 294 -17.55 -26.00 -15.24
N GLY A 295 -17.91 -25.66 -16.48
CA GLY A 295 -16.95 -25.31 -17.51
C GLY A 295 -16.27 -23.99 -17.18
N LYS A 296 -14.99 -24.06 -16.82
CA LYS A 296 -14.13 -22.89 -16.62
C LYS A 296 -12.80 -23.11 -17.30
N ASN A 297 -12.24 -22.04 -17.85
CA ASN A 297 -10.92 -22.03 -18.45
C ASN A 297 -9.91 -21.46 -17.46
N SER A 298 -8.75 -22.10 -17.33
CA SER A 298 -7.63 -21.53 -16.57
C SER A 298 -7.09 -20.31 -17.29
N VAL A 299 -6.78 -19.25 -16.53
CA VAL A 299 -6.18 -18.03 -17.02
C VAL A 299 -5.07 -17.57 -16.08
N ARG A 300 -4.02 -16.98 -16.65
CA ARG A 300 -3.00 -16.30 -15.88
C ARG A 300 -3.53 -14.94 -15.43
N ILE A 301 -3.25 -14.58 -14.18
CA ILE A 301 -3.64 -13.33 -13.56
C ILE A 301 -2.38 -12.54 -13.21
N THR A 302 -2.42 -11.24 -13.48
CA THR A 302 -1.41 -10.28 -13.07
C THR A 302 -2.08 -9.18 -12.26
N ALA A 303 -1.70 -9.04 -10.99
CA ALA A 303 -2.14 -7.98 -10.13
C ALA A 303 -1.03 -6.94 -9.92
N ILE A 304 -1.41 -5.67 -9.89
CA ILE A 304 -0.52 -4.52 -9.67
C ILE A 304 -0.92 -3.78 -8.39
N PRO A 305 -0.03 -2.98 -7.80
CA PRO A 305 -0.39 -2.11 -6.68
C PRO A 305 -1.60 -1.22 -6.99
N TYR A 306 -2.58 -1.18 -6.09
CA TYR A 306 -3.82 -0.41 -6.26
C TYR A 306 -3.55 1.05 -6.57
N ALA A 307 -2.59 1.69 -5.90
CA ALA A 307 -2.29 3.10 -6.13
C ALA A 307 -1.86 3.43 -7.58
N TYR A 308 -1.44 2.43 -8.35
CA TYR A 308 -0.86 2.57 -9.68
C TYR A 308 -1.84 2.18 -10.81
N TRP A 309 -3.10 1.87 -10.49
CA TRP A 309 -4.13 1.64 -11.50
C TRP A 309 -4.41 2.90 -12.32
N GLY A 310 -4.93 2.75 -13.54
CA GLY A 310 -5.27 3.85 -14.43
C GLY A 310 -4.08 4.51 -15.13
N GLU A 311 -2.89 3.93 -15.01
CA GLU A 311 -1.64 4.41 -15.65
C GLU A 311 -1.43 3.82 -17.05
N SER A 312 -2.43 3.09 -17.58
CA SER A 312 -2.32 2.35 -18.84
C SER A 312 -2.13 3.26 -20.06
N ALA A 313 -2.44 4.56 -19.97
CA ALA A 313 -2.08 5.56 -20.98
C ALA A 313 -0.55 5.80 -21.02
N ALA A 314 0.13 5.80 -19.87
CA ALA A 314 1.58 5.89 -19.78
C ALA A 314 2.28 4.61 -20.27
N ARG A 315 1.63 3.44 -20.14
CA ARG A 315 2.16 2.16 -20.69
C ARG A 315 2.14 2.07 -22.22
N ARG A 316 1.41 2.96 -22.93
CA ARG A 316 1.34 2.95 -24.40
C ARG A 316 2.43 3.78 -25.08
N ASP A 317 3.08 4.69 -24.36
CA ASP A 317 4.11 5.58 -24.94
C ASP A 317 5.53 4.96 -24.97
N ASP A 318 5.77 3.85 -24.26
CA ASP A 318 7.10 3.21 -24.19
C ASP A 318 7.30 2.01 -25.14
N GLY A 319 6.61 2.00 -26.27
CA GLY A 319 6.99 1.16 -27.41
C GLY A 319 6.05 -0.01 -27.70
N LEU A 320 5.00 0.27 -28.46
CA LEU A 320 4.55 -0.62 -29.51
C LEU A 320 4.25 0.25 -30.73
N ASP A 321 5.09 0.06 -31.74
CA ASP A 321 4.96 0.55 -33.11
C ASP A 321 3.48 0.60 -33.51
N SER A 322 2.96 1.80 -33.74
CA SER A 322 1.66 2.00 -34.36
C SER A 322 1.76 1.58 -35.82
N GLY A 323 1.80 0.26 -36.02
CA GLY A 323 1.64 -0.38 -37.31
C GLY A 323 0.30 0.04 -37.89
N GLU A 324 0.38 0.65 -39.06
CA GLU A 324 -0.72 1.03 -39.93
C GLU A 324 -1.86 0.01 -39.90
N VAL A 325 -3.08 0.49 -39.67
CA VAL A 325 -4.27 -0.12 -40.24
C VAL A 325 -5.01 0.97 -41.01
N ARG A 326 -5.03 0.75 -42.33
CA ARG A 326 -5.60 1.51 -43.44
C ARG A 326 -6.86 2.32 -43.18
#